data_AF-A0A1X0RYI4-F1
#
_entry.id   AF-A0A1X0RYI4-F1
#
_cell.length_a   1.000
_cell.length_b   1.000
_cell.length_c   1.000
_cell.angle_alpha   90.00
_cell.angle_beta   90.00
_cell.angle_gamma   90.00
#
_symmetry.space_group_name_H-M   'P 1'
#
loop_
_entity.id
_entity.type
_entity.pdbx_description
1 polymer ?
#
loop_
_entity_poly.entity_id
_entity_poly.type
_entity_poly.pdbx_seq_one_letter_code
_entity_poly.pdbx_strand_id
1 'polypeptide(L)'
;KMEPGRLEVIKTFNTQGGIDELTNRFLQQSHRKRTHQLYNRRWSLWTSWCKKQQLAINNLQYELKNILKLLVQQQYYSYQYLNVIRSSVGSIFKIVHKDKPPLAQHPLILEFFVAKKRSEVILPKKQQLETWDLDILLQYMVKDYSNNDILSLPQLQEKAILLLCIAMMWRPRSDIGTLQARDIEFSYINEGSSTTQIVTGMTLHIRQPKEKASQK
;
A
#
# COMPACT_ATOMS: atom_id res chain seq x y z
N LYS A 1 14.25 -9.86 27.67
CA LYS A 1 12.85 -9.43 27.44
C LYS A 1 12.68 -9.01 25.99
N MET A 2 11.64 -9.49 25.31
CA MET A 2 11.31 -9.07 23.94
C MET A 2 10.83 -7.61 23.99
N GLU A 3 11.32 -6.74 23.12
CA GLU A 3 10.88 -5.33 23.10
C GLU A 3 9.42 -5.24 22.66
N PRO A 4 8.63 -4.33 23.27
CA PRO A 4 7.23 -4.16 22.90
C PRO A 4 7.10 -3.79 21.43
N GLY A 5 6.11 -4.39 20.78
CA GLY A 5 5.78 -4.09 19.40
C GLY A 5 5.36 -2.63 19.25
N ARG A 6 5.50 -2.04 18.05
CA ARG A 6 5.15 -0.64 17.82
C ARG A 6 3.72 -0.29 18.26
N LEU A 7 2.77 -1.17 18.00
CA LEU A 7 1.36 -1.01 18.40
C LEU A 7 1.15 -1.11 19.91
N GLU A 8 1.96 -1.90 20.59
CA GLU A 8 1.89 -2.05 22.04
C GLU A 8 2.36 -0.76 22.72
N VAL A 9 3.48 -0.18 22.27
CA VAL A 9 3.95 1.13 22.72
C VAL A 9 2.87 2.19 22.51
N ILE A 10 2.28 2.25 21.32
CA ILE A 10 1.19 3.18 21.01
C ILE A 10 0.00 2.95 21.95
N LYS A 11 -0.37 1.69 22.20
CA LYS A 11 -1.47 1.35 23.09
C LYS A 11 -1.22 1.92 24.50
N THR A 12 -0.05 1.64 25.06
CA THR A 12 0.35 2.07 26.40
C THR A 12 0.31 3.59 26.57
N PHE A 13 0.92 4.34 25.66
CA PHE A 13 0.95 5.81 25.77
C PHE A 13 -0.42 6.46 25.55
N ASN A 14 -1.25 5.91 24.66
CA ASN A 14 -2.62 6.39 24.48
C ASN A 14 -3.46 6.18 25.74
N THR A 15 -3.35 5.01 26.37
CA THR A 15 -4.06 4.70 27.62
C THR A 15 -3.58 5.57 28.78
N GLN A 16 -2.27 5.82 28.90
CA GLN A 16 -1.74 6.80 29.85
C GLN A 16 -2.26 8.22 29.59
N GLY A 17 -2.51 8.56 28.32
CA GLY A 17 -3.12 9.82 27.91
C GLY A 17 -4.65 9.86 28.02
N GLY A 18 -5.29 8.86 28.64
CA GLY A 18 -6.74 8.84 28.89
C GLY A 18 -7.60 8.26 27.76
N ILE A 19 -7.00 7.65 26.73
CA ILE A 19 -7.77 7.00 25.65
C ILE A 19 -8.11 5.57 26.06
N ASP A 20 -9.40 5.24 26.07
CA ASP A 20 -9.89 3.91 26.43
C ASP A 20 -9.50 2.84 25.39
N GLU A 21 -9.62 1.57 25.79
CA GLU A 21 -9.19 0.45 24.97
C GLU A 21 -10.01 0.24 23.68
N LEU A 22 -11.31 0.54 23.70
CA LEU A 22 -12.16 0.39 22.53
C LEU A 22 -11.80 1.45 21.49
N THR A 23 -11.66 2.71 21.91
CA THR A 23 -11.20 3.80 21.05
C THR A 23 -9.82 3.51 20.47
N ASN A 24 -8.89 3.01 21.28
CA ASN A 24 -7.55 2.65 20.82
C ASN A 24 -7.59 1.53 19.77
N ARG A 25 -8.39 0.47 19.99
CA ARG A 25 -8.60 -0.60 19.01
C ARG A 25 -9.16 -0.07 17.69
N PHE A 26 -10.10 0.86 17.73
CA PHE A 26 -10.65 1.48 16.53
C PHE A 26 -9.61 2.33 15.79
N LEU A 27 -8.88 3.20 16.49
CA LEU A 27 -7.81 4.03 15.89
C LEU A 27 -6.69 3.21 15.26
N GLN A 28 -6.42 2.01 15.80
CA GLN A 28 -5.46 1.08 15.21
C GLN A 28 -5.90 0.54 13.85
N GLN A 29 -7.16 0.65 13.44
CA GLN A 29 -7.63 0.25 12.11
C GLN A 29 -7.32 1.28 11.01
N SER A 30 -6.79 2.46 11.39
CA SER A 30 -6.43 3.55 10.48
C SER A 30 -5.41 3.18 9.39
N HIS A 31 -4.67 2.07 9.56
CA HIS A 31 -3.77 1.56 8.55
C HIS A 31 -4.13 0.12 8.16
N ARG A 32 -3.81 -0.27 6.93
CA ARG A 32 -3.99 -1.65 6.47
C ARG A 32 -3.07 -2.59 7.25
N LYS A 33 -3.50 -3.85 7.47
CA LYS A 33 -2.72 -4.90 8.17
C LYS A 33 -1.27 -5.00 7.67
N ARG A 34 -1.06 -4.93 6.35
CA ARG A 34 0.28 -4.96 5.73
C ARG A 34 1.16 -3.78 6.16
N THR A 35 0.58 -2.59 6.28
CA THR A 35 1.29 -1.38 6.75
C THR A 35 1.68 -1.53 8.22
N HIS A 36 0.80 -2.07 9.08
CA HIS A 36 1.14 -2.37 10.47
C HIS A 36 2.32 -3.33 10.57
N GLN A 37 2.30 -4.43 9.82
CA GLN A 37 3.39 -5.40 9.81
C GLN A 37 4.70 -4.77 9.35
N LEU A 38 4.65 -3.95 8.30
CA LEU A 38 5.83 -3.26 7.78
C LEU A 38 6.41 -2.29 8.82
N TYR A 39 5.57 -1.46 9.45
CA TYR A 39 6.03 -0.54 10.48
C TYR A 39 6.52 -1.30 11.72
N ASN A 40 5.85 -2.35 12.17
CA ASN A 40 6.34 -3.16 13.29
C ASN A 40 7.74 -3.72 13.01
N ARG A 41 7.99 -4.23 11.80
CA ARG A 41 9.33 -4.70 11.40
C ARG A 41 10.38 -3.58 11.42
N ARG A 42 10.04 -2.37 10.94
CA ARG A 42 10.97 -1.22 10.96
C ARG A 42 11.20 -0.66 12.36
N TRP A 43 10.18 -0.72 13.22
CA TRP A 43 10.34 -0.42 14.63
C TRP A 43 11.30 -1.40 15.31
N SER A 44 11.16 -2.70 15.07
CA SER A 44 12.10 -3.71 15.58
C SER A 44 13.53 -3.49 15.08
N LEU A 45 13.71 -3.04 13.83
CA LEU A 45 15.02 -2.64 13.32
C LEU A 45 15.61 -1.47 14.12
N TRP A 46 14.81 -0.43 14.40
CA TRP A 46 15.23 0.73 15.19
C TRP A 46 15.59 0.33 16.64
N THR A 47 14.73 -0.43 17.32
CA THR A 47 15.01 -0.85 18.70
C THR A 47 16.24 -1.74 18.79
N SER A 48 16.42 -2.65 17.83
CA SER A 48 17.63 -3.48 17.74
C SER A 48 18.88 -2.65 17.47
N TRP A 49 18.78 -1.64 16.60
CA TRP A 49 19.88 -0.74 16.30
C TRP A 49 20.30 0.09 17.53
N CYS A 50 19.33 0.61 18.31
CA CYS A 50 19.60 1.35 19.54
C CYS A 50 20.34 0.50 20.59
N LYS A 51 20.01 -0.78 20.69
CA LYS A 51 20.66 -1.73 21.62
C LYS A 51 22.09 -2.10 21.21
N LYS A 52 22.40 -2.07 19.92
CA LYS A 52 23.72 -2.41 19.39
C LYS A 52 24.74 -1.28 19.54
N GLN A 53 24.32 -0.09 19.97
CA GLN A 53 25.24 1.02 20.20
C GLN A 53 26.07 0.77 21.45
N GLN A 54 27.30 1.29 21.48
CA GLN A 54 28.24 1.13 22.60
C GLN A 54 27.64 1.51 23.95
N LEU A 55 26.87 2.61 23.97
CA LEU A 55 25.98 2.97 25.06
C LEU A 55 24.56 2.71 24.61
N ALA A 56 23.82 1.89 25.37
CA ALA A 56 22.45 1.53 25.03
C ALA A 56 21.58 2.80 24.95
N ILE A 57 21.06 3.06 23.75
CA ILE A 57 20.24 4.24 23.49
C ILE A 57 18.79 3.95 23.85
N ASN A 58 18.13 4.87 24.55
CA ASN A 58 16.69 4.78 24.78
C ASN A 58 15.94 4.96 23.45
N ASN A 59 15.31 3.88 22.97
CA ASN A 59 14.60 3.86 21.69
C ASN A 59 13.35 4.74 21.65
N LEU A 60 12.84 5.19 22.82
CA LEU A 60 11.71 6.12 22.92
C LEU A 60 12.14 7.57 23.00
N GLN A 61 13.42 7.88 23.21
CA GLN A 61 13.89 9.27 23.33
C GLN A 61 13.88 9.96 21.96
N TYR A 62 13.37 11.19 21.91
CA TYR A 62 13.39 12.01 20.69
C TYR A 62 14.81 12.53 20.44
N GLU A 63 15.66 11.72 19.79
CA GLU A 63 17.01 12.12 19.44
C GLU A 63 17.28 11.96 17.93
N LEU A 64 17.22 13.09 17.22
CA LEU A 64 17.37 13.16 15.76
C LEU A 64 18.73 12.66 15.27
N LYS A 65 19.79 12.92 16.03
CA LYS A 65 21.17 12.51 15.70
C LYS A 65 21.24 10.99 15.50
N ASN A 66 20.56 10.23 16.34
CA ASN A 66 20.55 8.77 16.28
C ASN A 66 19.73 8.26 15.08
N ILE A 67 18.62 8.91 14.77
CA ILE A 67 17.82 8.59 13.59
C ILE A 67 18.62 8.84 12.31
N LEU A 68 19.30 9.99 12.21
CA LEU A 68 20.15 10.32 11.08
C LEU A 68 21.31 9.32 10.94
N LYS A 69 21.97 8.95 12.05
CA LYS A 69 23.01 7.90 12.04
C LYS A 69 22.48 6.58 11.48
N LEU A 70 21.31 6.12 11.93
CA LEU A 70 20.68 4.92 11.39
C LEU A 70 20.41 5.08 9.89
N LEU A 71 19.82 6.19 9.45
CA LEU A 71 19.49 6.43 8.05
C LEU A 71 20.73 6.44 7.15
N VAL A 72 21.82 7.08 7.59
CA VAL A 72 23.10 7.09 6.89
C VAL A 72 23.71 5.69 6.81
N GLN A 73 23.66 4.91 7.90
CA GLN A 73 24.13 3.51 7.87
C GLN A 73 23.30 2.61 6.94
N GLN A 74 22.08 3.01 6.61
CA GLN A 74 21.17 2.29 5.72
C GLN A 74 21.08 2.93 4.33
N GLN A 75 21.94 3.92 4.01
CA GLN A 75 21.82 4.78 2.83
C GLN A 75 21.87 4.04 1.48
N TYR A 76 22.36 2.80 1.46
CA TYR A 76 22.38 1.95 0.26
C TYR A 76 21.00 1.42 -0.14
N TYR A 77 20.01 1.48 0.77
CA TYR A 77 18.63 1.16 0.43
C TYR A 77 17.92 2.30 -0.29
N SER A 78 16.82 1.97 -0.98
CA SER A 78 16.05 2.96 -1.73
C SER A 78 15.44 4.04 -0.83
N TYR A 79 15.17 5.20 -1.44
CA TYR A 79 14.42 6.29 -0.81
C TYR A 79 13.17 5.80 -0.06
N GLN A 80 12.36 4.95 -0.72
CA GLN A 80 11.09 4.46 -0.16
C GLN A 80 11.34 3.59 1.08
N TYR A 81 12.37 2.74 1.06
CA TYR A 81 12.73 1.89 2.20
C TYR A 81 13.08 2.74 3.43
N LEU A 82 13.93 3.75 3.24
CA LEU A 82 14.34 4.68 4.29
C LEU A 82 13.15 5.50 4.81
N ASN A 83 12.26 5.93 3.91
CA ASN A 83 11.07 6.68 4.30
C ASN A 83 10.10 5.85 5.15
N VAL A 84 10.03 4.54 4.93
CA VAL A 84 9.26 3.62 5.78
C VAL A 84 9.89 3.49 7.17
N ILE A 85 11.22 3.45 7.28
CA ILE A 85 11.91 3.47 8.58
C ILE A 85 11.55 4.76 9.34
N ARG A 86 11.75 5.92 8.70
CA ARG A 86 11.39 7.23 9.26
C ARG A 86 9.93 7.27 9.70
N SER A 87 9.00 6.83 8.85
CA SER A 87 7.56 6.86 9.16
C SER A 87 7.19 5.93 10.31
N SER A 88 7.85 4.77 10.42
CA SER A 88 7.63 3.85 11.52
C SER A 88 8.01 4.46 12.86
N VAL A 89 9.23 5.01 12.97
CA VAL A 89 9.70 5.68 14.20
C VAL A 89 8.85 6.91 14.49
N GLY A 90 8.60 7.74 13.47
CA GLY A 90 7.77 8.94 13.58
C GLY A 90 6.35 8.65 14.07
N SER A 91 5.78 7.48 13.76
CA SER A 91 4.45 7.10 14.25
C SER A 91 4.38 6.91 15.76
N ILE A 92 5.46 6.46 16.40
CA ILE A 92 5.56 6.36 17.86
C ILE A 92 5.90 7.73 18.44
N PHE A 93 6.89 8.41 17.86
CA PHE A 93 7.36 9.69 18.39
C PHE A 93 6.25 10.74 18.41
N LYS A 94 5.33 10.72 17.44
CA LYS A 94 4.14 11.58 17.43
C LYS A 94 3.26 11.41 18.68
N ILE A 95 3.22 10.21 19.27
CA ILE A 95 2.38 9.89 20.42
C ILE A 95 3.13 10.11 21.73
N VAL A 96 4.40 9.71 21.76
CA VAL A 96 5.28 9.83 22.95
C VAL A 96 5.68 11.30 23.20
N HIS A 97 5.94 12.07 22.14
CA HIS A 97 6.46 13.45 22.21
C HIS A 97 5.51 14.41 21.50
N LYS A 98 4.37 14.71 22.15
CA LYS A 98 3.32 15.58 21.57
C LYS A 98 3.77 17.03 21.39
N ASP A 99 4.75 17.48 22.16
CA ASP A 99 5.34 18.82 22.14
C ASP A 99 6.40 19.01 21.05
N LYS A 100 6.89 17.91 20.44
CA LYS A 100 7.95 17.93 19.45
C LYS A 100 7.40 17.93 18.02
N PRO A 101 8.09 18.55 17.06
CA PRO A 101 7.68 18.49 15.67
C PRO A 101 7.68 17.03 15.16
N PRO A 102 6.73 16.66 14.29
CA PRO A 102 6.76 15.38 13.61
C PRO A 102 8.10 15.13 12.92
N LEU A 103 8.65 13.92 13.03
CA LEU A 103 9.94 13.57 12.44
C LEU A 103 10.01 13.83 10.92
N ALA A 104 8.87 13.78 10.23
CA ALA A 104 8.75 14.10 8.81
C ALA A 104 9.06 15.56 8.46
N GLN A 105 8.81 16.47 9.40
CA GLN A 105 8.89 17.92 9.22
C GLN A 105 10.20 18.50 9.74
N HIS A 106 11.06 17.67 10.36
CA HIS A 106 12.32 18.15 10.90
C HIS A 106 13.29 18.52 9.77
N PRO A 107 13.91 19.73 9.77
CA PRO A 107 14.77 20.21 8.68
C PRO A 107 15.87 19.23 8.27
N LEU A 108 16.65 18.72 9.23
CA LEU A 108 17.74 17.77 8.95
C LEU A 108 17.26 16.46 8.33
N ILE A 109 16.04 16.01 8.65
CA ILE A 109 15.47 14.80 8.05
C ILE A 109 15.05 15.10 6.61
N LEU A 110 14.43 16.26 6.36
CA LEU A 110 14.09 16.70 5.01
C LEU A 110 15.34 16.82 4.13
N GLU A 111 16.39 17.46 4.64
CA GLU A 111 17.69 17.59 3.96
C GLU A 111 18.29 16.22 3.62
N PHE A 112 18.26 15.26 4.56
CA PHE A 112 18.71 13.89 4.29
C PHE A 112 17.97 13.27 3.10
N PHE A 113 16.64 13.38 3.05
CA PHE A 113 15.85 12.79 1.96
C PHE A 113 16.02 13.53 0.64
N VAL A 114 16.23 14.86 0.66
CA VAL A 114 16.62 15.64 -0.53
C VAL A 114 17.98 15.17 -1.05
N ALA A 115 18.98 15.02 -0.16
CA ALA A 115 20.30 14.53 -0.52
C ALA A 115 20.24 13.11 -1.10
N LYS A 116 19.51 12.19 -0.45
CA LYS A 116 19.30 10.82 -0.95
C LYS A 116 18.65 10.79 -2.33
N LYS A 117 17.65 11.64 -2.57
CA LYS A 117 16.98 11.73 -3.88
C LYS A 117 17.93 12.23 -4.96
N ARG A 118 18.80 13.20 -4.65
CA ARG A 118 19.80 13.73 -5.58
C ARG A 118 20.94 12.75 -5.86
N SER A 119 21.32 11.95 -4.86
CA SER A 119 22.40 10.98 -5.00
C SER A 119 21.97 9.67 -5.68
N GLU A 120 20.66 9.42 -5.76
CA GLU A 120 20.12 8.18 -6.32
C GLU A 120 19.85 8.34 -7.82
N VAL A 121 20.66 7.69 -8.64
CA VAL A 121 20.36 7.52 -10.07
C VAL A 121 19.34 6.39 -10.20
N ILE A 122 18.07 6.74 -10.38
CA ILE A 122 17.00 5.76 -10.60
C ILE A 122 16.93 5.45 -12.09
N LEU A 123 17.59 4.37 -12.51
CA LEU A 123 17.39 3.82 -13.84
C LEU A 123 16.06 3.06 -13.84
N PRO A 124 15.14 3.34 -14.79
CA PRO A 124 13.96 2.51 -14.97
C PRO A 124 14.37 1.06 -15.21
N LYS A 125 13.69 0.12 -14.53
CA LYS A 125 13.88 -1.30 -14.83
C LYS A 125 13.42 -1.57 -16.25
N LYS A 126 13.96 -2.61 -16.91
CA LYS A 126 13.53 -3.03 -18.26
C LYS A 126 12.00 -3.13 -18.38
N GLN A 127 11.36 -3.74 -17.39
CA GLN A 127 9.89 -3.88 -17.28
C GLN A 127 9.12 -2.54 -17.20
N GLN A 128 9.77 -1.46 -16.78
CA GLN A 128 9.17 -0.11 -16.74
C GLN A 128 9.36 0.64 -18.06
N LEU A 129 10.30 0.19 -18.90
CA LEU A 129 10.53 0.70 -20.25
C LEU A 129 9.75 -0.11 -21.29
N GLU A 130 9.43 -1.36 -20.97
CA GLU A 130 8.53 -2.20 -21.77
C GLU A 130 7.13 -1.58 -21.79
N THR A 131 6.78 -0.97 -22.92
CA THR A 131 5.38 -0.70 -23.26
C THR A 131 4.73 -2.03 -23.55
N TRP A 132 3.61 -2.33 -22.88
CA TRP A 132 2.80 -3.48 -23.21
C TRP A 132 2.26 -3.30 -24.64
N ASP A 133 2.70 -4.15 -25.56
CA ASP A 133 2.17 -4.21 -26.90
C ASP A 133 0.83 -4.97 -26.88
N LEU A 134 -0.26 -4.21 -26.94
CA LEU A 134 -1.61 -4.77 -26.93
C LEU A 134 -1.88 -5.59 -28.20
N ASP A 135 -1.18 -5.33 -29.30
CA ASP A 135 -1.44 -6.01 -30.57
C ASP A 135 -1.12 -7.50 -30.48
N ILE A 136 -0.05 -7.88 -29.78
CA ILE A 136 0.31 -9.29 -29.55
C ILE A 136 -0.84 -10.02 -28.85
N LEU A 137 -1.41 -9.38 -27.82
CA LEU A 137 -2.48 -9.95 -27.01
C LEU A 137 -3.80 -10.02 -27.81
N LEU A 138 -4.12 -8.96 -28.56
CA LEU A 138 -5.31 -8.91 -29.42
C LEU A 138 -5.24 -9.95 -30.54
N GLN A 139 -4.07 -10.13 -31.17
CA GLN A 139 -3.86 -11.15 -32.19
C GLN A 139 -4.06 -12.57 -31.62
N TYR A 140 -3.51 -12.85 -30.44
CA TYR A 140 -3.75 -14.11 -29.74
C TYR A 140 -5.24 -14.32 -29.44
N MET A 141 -5.93 -13.27 -28.96
CA MET A 141 -7.36 -13.35 -28.68
C MET A 141 -8.21 -13.64 -29.92
N VAL A 142 -7.91 -13.00 -31.05
CA VAL A 142 -8.61 -13.23 -32.32
C VAL A 142 -8.39 -14.67 -32.80
N LYS A 143 -7.15 -15.16 -32.68
CA LYS A 143 -6.78 -16.50 -33.16
C LYS A 143 -7.38 -17.62 -32.30
N ASP A 144 -7.19 -17.54 -30.99
CA ASP A 144 -7.41 -18.69 -30.09
C ASP A 144 -8.62 -18.52 -29.17
N TYR A 145 -9.19 -17.31 -29.05
CA TYR A 145 -10.28 -16.97 -28.13
C TYR A 145 -11.49 -16.34 -28.83
N SER A 146 -11.59 -16.35 -30.16
CA SER A 146 -12.68 -15.68 -30.88
C SER A 146 -14.05 -16.33 -30.65
N ASN A 147 -14.12 -17.67 -30.72
CA ASN A 147 -15.36 -18.42 -30.51
C ASN A 147 -15.56 -18.80 -29.03
N ASN A 148 -16.59 -18.23 -28.39
CA ASN A 148 -16.89 -18.51 -26.98
C ASN A 148 -17.41 -19.93 -26.72
N ASP A 149 -18.06 -20.56 -27.70
CA ASP A 149 -18.74 -21.85 -27.51
C ASP A 149 -17.76 -23.01 -27.34
N ILE A 150 -16.51 -22.82 -27.78
CA ILE A 150 -15.44 -23.83 -27.73
C ILE A 150 -14.57 -23.65 -26.47
N LEU A 151 -14.67 -22.49 -25.81
CA LEU A 151 -13.85 -22.18 -24.64
C LEU A 151 -14.43 -22.83 -23.38
N SER A 152 -13.54 -23.42 -22.58
CA SER A 152 -13.88 -23.87 -21.24
C SER A 152 -14.22 -22.68 -20.33
N LEU A 153 -14.96 -22.93 -19.25
CA LEU A 153 -15.31 -21.89 -18.28
C LEU A 153 -14.08 -21.12 -17.73
N PRO A 154 -12.94 -21.77 -17.37
CA PRO A 154 -11.74 -21.04 -16.99
C PRO A 154 -11.21 -20.10 -18.08
N GLN A 155 -11.21 -20.53 -19.34
CA GLN A 155 -10.78 -19.69 -20.47
C GLN A 155 -11.72 -18.50 -20.70
N LEU A 156 -13.03 -18.70 -20.55
CA LEU A 156 -14.03 -17.62 -20.60
C LEU A 156 -13.81 -16.61 -19.46
N GLN A 157 -13.49 -17.08 -18.26
CA GLN A 157 -13.17 -16.22 -17.12
C GLN A 157 -11.90 -15.41 -17.37
N GLU A 158 -10.83 -16.05 -17.85
CA GLU A 158 -9.58 -15.37 -18.20
C GLU A 158 -9.80 -14.32 -19.29
N LYS A 159 -10.55 -14.66 -20.35
CA LYS A 159 -10.94 -13.74 -21.42
C LYS A 159 -11.69 -12.53 -20.88
N ALA A 160 -12.69 -12.74 -20.02
CA ALA A 160 -13.47 -11.66 -19.43
C ALA A 160 -12.61 -10.75 -18.54
N ILE A 161 -11.74 -11.32 -17.70
CA ILE A 161 -10.81 -10.56 -16.86
C ILE A 161 -9.86 -9.73 -17.72
N LEU A 162 -9.30 -10.32 -18.79
CA LEU A 162 -8.35 -9.68 -19.67
C LEU A 162 -8.99 -8.49 -20.39
N LEU A 163 -10.15 -8.69 -21.02
CA LEU A 163 -10.91 -7.64 -21.68
C LEU A 163 -11.28 -6.52 -20.71
N LEU A 164 -11.68 -6.87 -19.49
CA LEU A 164 -12.01 -5.88 -18.47
C LEU A 164 -10.78 -5.08 -18.01
N CYS A 165 -9.62 -5.73 -17.89
CA CYS A 165 -8.35 -5.04 -17.59
C CYS A 165 -7.95 -4.06 -18.70
N ILE A 166 -8.13 -4.44 -19.97
CA ILE A 166 -7.82 -3.56 -21.12
C ILE A 166 -8.81 -2.39 -21.18
N ALA A 167 -10.12 -2.67 -21.16
CA ALA A 167 -11.16 -1.65 -21.31
C ALA A 167 -11.13 -0.61 -20.19
N MET A 168 -10.81 -1.04 -18.96
CA MET A 168 -10.83 -0.16 -17.78
C MET A 168 -9.43 0.32 -17.38
N MET A 169 -8.36 -0.19 -17.99
CA MET A 169 -6.98 -0.06 -17.51
C MET A 169 -6.80 -0.47 -16.03
N TRP A 170 -7.64 -1.40 -15.57
CA TRP A 170 -7.63 -1.87 -14.18
C TRP A 170 -6.56 -2.93 -13.96
N ARG A 171 -5.91 -2.87 -12.79
CA ARG A 171 -4.90 -3.85 -12.41
C ARG A 171 -5.60 -5.16 -11.99
N PRO A 172 -5.21 -6.32 -12.56
CA PRO A 172 -5.87 -7.59 -12.28
C PRO A 172 -6.00 -7.91 -10.78
N ARG A 173 -4.94 -7.65 -10.00
CA ARG A 173 -4.93 -8.04 -8.58
C ARG A 173 -5.53 -7.04 -7.62
N SER A 174 -5.40 -5.74 -7.88
CA SER A 174 -5.84 -4.73 -6.90
C SER A 174 -7.20 -4.15 -7.18
N ASP A 175 -7.62 -4.16 -8.45
CA ASP A 175 -8.82 -3.49 -8.89
C ASP A 175 -9.85 -4.59 -9.20
N ILE A 176 -9.58 -5.47 -10.17
CA ILE A 176 -10.45 -6.60 -10.53
C ILE A 176 -10.63 -7.58 -9.38
N GLY A 177 -9.55 -7.97 -8.70
CA GLY A 177 -9.60 -8.90 -7.56
C GLY A 177 -10.42 -8.43 -6.35
N THR A 178 -10.93 -7.19 -6.35
CA THR A 178 -11.81 -6.65 -5.30
C THR A 178 -13.26 -6.49 -5.74
N LEU A 179 -13.55 -6.75 -7.01
CA LEU A 179 -14.90 -6.69 -7.57
C LEU A 179 -15.75 -7.82 -6.99
N GLN A 180 -16.97 -7.49 -6.58
CA GLN A 180 -17.97 -8.46 -6.13
C GLN A 180 -19.17 -8.43 -7.08
N ALA A 181 -19.97 -9.50 -7.10
CA ALA A 181 -21.19 -9.55 -7.91
C ALA A 181 -22.13 -8.35 -7.66
N ARG A 182 -22.20 -7.85 -6.42
CA ARG A 182 -22.99 -6.66 -6.05
C ARG A 182 -22.52 -5.34 -6.66
N ASP A 183 -21.32 -5.33 -7.24
CA ASP A 183 -20.71 -4.15 -7.85
C ASP A 183 -21.02 -4.08 -9.36
N ILE A 184 -21.74 -5.07 -9.89
CA ILE A 184 -22.03 -5.23 -11.31
C ILE A 184 -23.54 -5.11 -11.49
N GLU A 185 -23.96 -4.11 -12.25
CA GLU A 185 -25.34 -3.93 -12.65
C GLU A 185 -25.44 -4.17 -14.16
N PHE A 186 -26.22 -5.17 -14.56
CA PHE A 186 -26.48 -5.43 -15.96
C PHE A 186 -27.70 -4.63 -16.42
N SER A 187 -27.58 -4.02 -17.59
CA SER A 187 -28.70 -3.38 -18.28
C SER A 187 -29.33 -4.40 -19.22
N TYR A 188 -30.67 -4.46 -19.24
CA TYR A 188 -31.42 -5.43 -20.02
C TYR A 188 -32.45 -4.74 -20.92
N ILE A 189 -32.73 -5.34 -22.07
CA ILE A 189 -33.91 -5.03 -22.87
C ILE A 189 -34.84 -6.25 -22.82
N ASN A 190 -36.12 -6.00 -22.53
CA ASN A 190 -37.15 -7.01 -22.63
C ASN A 190 -37.66 -7.06 -24.07
N GLU A 191 -37.34 -8.12 -24.80
CA GLU A 191 -38.11 -8.43 -26.00
C GLU A 191 -39.43 -9.09 -25.58
N GLY A 192 -40.54 -8.61 -26.14
CA GLY A 192 -41.89 -8.89 -25.68
C GLY A 192 -42.17 -10.37 -25.38
N SER A 193 -42.95 -10.60 -24.32
CA SER A 193 -43.58 -11.88 -23.95
C SER A 193 -42.69 -13.14 -23.87
N SER A 194 -41.37 -13.01 -23.83
CA SER A 194 -40.46 -14.13 -23.62
C SER A 194 -39.62 -13.92 -22.37
N THR A 195 -39.41 -15.00 -21.62
CA THR A 195 -38.69 -15.04 -20.33
C THR A 195 -37.19 -14.75 -20.45
N THR A 196 -36.73 -14.31 -21.63
CA THR A 196 -35.32 -14.21 -21.99
C THR A 196 -34.93 -12.73 -22.01
N GLN A 197 -34.27 -12.29 -20.93
CA GLN A 197 -33.71 -10.94 -20.83
C GLN A 197 -32.40 -10.87 -21.62
N ILE A 198 -32.30 -9.97 -22.60
CA ILE A 198 -31.06 -9.74 -23.35
C ILE A 198 -30.24 -8.68 -22.61
N VAL A 199 -29.02 -9.02 -22.22
CA VAL A 199 -28.06 -8.07 -21.63
C VAL A 199 -27.58 -7.11 -22.73
N THR A 200 -27.78 -5.81 -22.51
CA THR A 200 -27.38 -4.75 -23.46
C THR A 200 -26.24 -3.90 -22.95
N GLY A 201 -25.95 -3.96 -21.66
CA GLY A 201 -24.88 -3.19 -21.05
C GLY A 201 -24.52 -3.69 -19.66
N MET A 202 -23.46 -3.12 -19.13
CA MET A 202 -22.99 -3.40 -17.77
C MET A 202 -22.41 -2.11 -17.17
N THR A 203 -22.88 -1.78 -15.97
CA THR A 203 -22.34 -0.71 -15.14
C THR A 203 -21.53 -1.33 -14.00
N LEU A 204 -20.32 -0.80 -13.77
CA LEU A 204 -19.43 -1.27 -12.72
C LEU A 204 -19.25 -0.20 -11.63
N HIS A 205 -19.55 -0.55 -10.39
CA HIS A 205 -19.43 0.34 -9.24
C HIS A 205 -18.11 0.12 -8.48
N ILE A 206 -17.28 1.16 -8.38
CA ILE A 206 -15.99 1.10 -7.70
C ILE A 206 -16.14 1.54 -6.25
N ARG A 207 -16.04 0.59 -5.30
CA ARG A 207 -16.26 0.89 -3.89
C ARG A 207 -15.14 1.67 -3.20
N GLN A 208 -13.91 1.66 -3.72
CA GLN A 208 -12.78 2.46 -3.20
C GLN A 208 -11.70 2.68 -4.27
N PRO A 209 -11.74 3.78 -5.05
CA PRO A 209 -10.64 4.11 -5.95
C PRO A 209 -9.36 4.30 -5.15
N LYS A 210 -8.27 3.63 -5.54
CA LYS A 210 -6.94 3.81 -4.91
C LYS A 210 -6.54 5.29 -4.83
N GLU A 211 -7.00 6.10 -5.79
CA GLU A 211 -6.70 7.53 -5.91
C GLU A 211 -7.29 8.38 -4.79
N LYS A 212 -8.41 7.97 -4.17
CA LYS A 212 -9.01 8.68 -3.03
C LYS A 212 -8.24 8.51 -1.72
N ALA A 213 -7.28 7.57 -1.65
CA ALA A 213 -6.50 7.31 -0.44
C ALA A 213 -5.30 8.26 -0.26
N SER A 214 -5.04 9.17 -1.21
CA SER A 214 -3.89 10.08 -1.21
C SER A 214 -4.16 11.44 -0.55
N GLN A 215 -5.35 11.69 0.00
CA GLN A 215 -5.57 12.86 0.86
C GLN A 215 -5.03 12.58 2.26
N LYS A 216 -3.71 12.73 2.44
CA LYS A 216 -3.05 12.87 3.74
C LYS A 216 -1.88 13.82 3.65
#